data_AF-A0A3E0NXH3-F1
#
_entry.id   AF-A0A3E0NXH3-F1
#
_cell.length_a   1.000
_cell.length_b   1.000
_cell.length_c   1.000
_cell.angle_alpha   90.00
_cell.angle_beta   90.00
_cell.angle_gamma   90.00
#
_symmetry.space_group_name_H-M   'P 1'
#
loop_
_entity.id
_entity.type
_entity.pdbx_description
1 polymer ?
#
loop_
_entity_poly.entity_id
_entity_poly.type
_entity_poly.pdbx_seq_one_letter_code
_entity_poly.pdbx_strand_id
1 'polypeptide(L)'
;MFSAATLTLALALGTTQLFTVGVAGDLDRALASRSGDVGMDLSITAEAPAQHWVVERVSQLSARERVELYIGRPRLRDARKMPNLATRVRDFYADPAVRGFDAMRAEWFAGFQGVVFTTPRELVQLQVMVARNLFFQDRPVDAGTVRAEIERIRRVRAELAGLELFAERNVVFAASYDTQRGSGREVFGRGVSRGRVERQAGTFQFLQPDAPGAERRTAMAQLQSSLSAAAPTTFFFEGHGRETALQFAGKLTSAELAELLAANDEQRIVISASCQGHGFARRVLDELRRKAPAQRLPVIVVPEEYGQDFVTDAFNDDFKRVELGLATGESTLGKLMERANIATSVYVPDEQNRPMQIL
;
A
#
# COMPACT_ATOMS: atom_id res chain seq x y z
N MET A 1 -29.78 2.39 21.41
CA MET A 1 -29.34 3.25 22.54
C MET A 1 -27.98 3.80 22.17
N PHE A 2 -27.85 5.10 21.93
CA PHE A 2 -26.55 5.70 21.60
C PHE A 2 -25.75 5.89 22.90
N SER A 3 -24.55 5.33 22.96
CA SER A 3 -23.62 5.51 24.07
C SER A 3 -23.08 6.95 24.04
N ALA A 4 -23.33 7.72 25.11
CA ALA A 4 -22.75 9.04 25.30
C ALA A 4 -21.27 8.90 25.70
N ALA A 5 -20.37 9.63 25.04
CA ALA A 5 -18.98 9.72 25.45
C ALA A 5 -18.85 10.69 26.64
N THR A 6 -18.28 10.22 27.75
CA THR A 6 -18.01 11.04 28.94
C THR A 6 -16.62 11.64 28.84
N LEU A 7 -16.52 12.98 28.85
CA LEU A 7 -15.24 13.68 28.91
C LEU A 7 -14.95 14.09 30.36
N THR A 8 -13.77 13.74 30.87
CA THR A 8 -13.32 14.20 32.20
C THR A 8 -12.27 15.29 32.00
N LEU A 9 -12.57 16.52 32.44
CA LEU A 9 -11.64 17.65 32.37
C LEU A 9 -11.10 17.95 33.77
N ALA A 10 -9.78 17.85 33.95
CA ALA A 10 -9.12 18.25 35.18
C ALA A 10 -8.55 19.66 35.01
N LEU A 11 -9.17 20.66 35.67
CA LEU A 11 -8.62 22.01 35.74
C LEU A 11 -7.59 22.10 36.86
N ALA A 12 -6.52 22.89 36.65
CA ALA A 12 -5.41 23.11 37.58
C ALA A 12 -5.78 23.80 38.92
N LEU A 13 -7.07 23.90 39.23
CA LEU A 13 -7.62 24.45 40.47
C LEU A 13 -8.62 23.47 41.09
N GLY A 14 -8.17 22.25 41.41
CA GLY A 14 -8.75 21.41 42.47
C GLY A 14 -10.23 21.00 42.40
N THR A 15 -10.94 21.18 41.29
CA THR A 15 -12.33 20.70 41.15
C THR A 15 -12.53 19.96 39.83
N THR A 16 -12.88 18.68 39.92
CA THR A 16 -13.30 17.85 38.78
C THR A 16 -14.76 18.14 38.46
N GLN A 17 -15.06 18.63 37.26
CA GLN A 17 -16.44 18.68 36.75
C GLN A 17 -16.59 17.67 35.61
N LEU A 18 -17.62 16.82 35.72
CA LEU A 18 -18.01 15.86 34.68
C LEU A 18 -18.95 16.54 33.69
N PHE A 19 -18.59 16.52 32.41
CA PHE A 19 -19.47 17.00 31.33
C PHE A 19 -19.88 15.84 30.45
N THR A 20 -21.18 15.74 30.21
CA THR A 20 -21.75 14.79 29.24
C THR A 20 -22.09 15.59 27.99
N VAL A 21 -21.35 15.40 26.89
CA VAL A 21 -21.61 16.11 25.62
C VAL A 21 -22.32 15.16 24.67
N GLY A 22 -23.56 15.51 24.32
CA GLY A 22 -24.34 14.79 23.32
C GLY A 22 -24.01 15.27 21.91
N VAL A 23 -23.52 14.35 21.07
CA VAL A 23 -23.38 14.47 19.60
C VAL A 23 -22.36 15.51 19.10
N ALA A 24 -21.54 15.09 18.13
CA ALA A 24 -20.34 15.76 17.63
C ALA A 24 -20.50 17.23 17.15
N GLY A 25 -21.71 17.71 16.89
CA GLY A 25 -21.97 19.07 16.38
C GLY A 25 -21.97 20.21 17.42
N ASP A 26 -22.01 19.89 18.71
CA ASP A 26 -21.99 20.90 19.79
C ASP A 26 -20.60 21.08 20.42
N LEU A 27 -19.65 20.17 20.16
CA LEU A 27 -18.27 20.24 20.65
C LEU A 27 -17.48 21.39 19.98
N ASP A 28 -17.64 21.57 18.67
CA ASP A 28 -16.98 22.67 17.93
C ASP A 28 -17.49 24.04 18.36
N ARG A 29 -18.78 24.17 18.74
CA ARG A 29 -19.36 25.43 19.25
C ARG A 29 -18.95 25.73 20.69
N ALA A 30 -18.76 24.71 21.52
CA ALA A 30 -18.27 24.89 22.88
C ALA A 30 -16.78 25.31 22.92
N LEU A 31 -15.97 24.80 21.99
CA LEU A 31 -14.55 25.15 21.88
C LEU A 31 -14.33 26.53 21.25
N ALA A 32 -15.14 26.92 20.26
CA ALA A 32 -15.03 28.23 19.61
C ALA A 32 -15.47 29.42 20.49
N SER A 33 -16.28 29.19 21.53
CA SER A 33 -16.78 30.26 22.40
C SER A 33 -15.90 30.56 23.63
N ARG A 34 -14.77 29.86 23.80
CA ARG A 34 -13.88 30.01 24.98
C ARG A 34 -12.39 30.21 24.66
N SER A 35 -12.03 30.50 23.41
CA SER A 35 -10.64 30.72 22.98
C SER A 35 -10.06 32.11 23.33
N GLY A 36 -10.63 32.80 24.32
CA GLY A 36 -10.01 33.98 24.94
C GLY A 36 -9.28 33.56 26.21
N ASP A 37 -7.95 33.60 26.17
CA ASP A 37 -7.05 33.58 27.34
C ASP A 37 -6.99 32.32 28.21
N VAL A 38 -6.64 31.15 27.66
CA VAL A 38 -5.72 30.20 28.33
C VAL A 38 -5.06 29.33 27.26
N GLY A 39 -3.73 29.41 27.13
CA GLY A 39 -2.95 28.42 26.40
C GLY A 39 -2.94 27.09 27.15
N MET A 40 -3.99 26.29 27.01
CA MET A 40 -4.00 24.88 27.38
C MET A 40 -4.10 24.04 26.12
N ASP A 41 -3.05 23.28 25.87
CA ASP A 41 -2.94 22.30 24.80
C ASP A 41 -3.84 21.10 25.13
N LEU A 42 -5.14 21.23 24.84
CA LEU A 42 -6.14 20.17 25.00
C LEU A 42 -6.06 19.24 23.79
N SER A 43 -5.07 18.36 23.77
CA SER A 43 -5.05 17.19 22.89
C SER A 43 -6.02 16.12 23.43
N ILE A 44 -7.32 16.32 23.21
CA ILE A 44 -8.29 15.23 23.40
C ILE A 44 -8.05 14.23 22.27
N THR A 45 -7.44 13.10 22.60
CA THR A 45 -7.22 11.96 21.70
C THR A 45 -8.56 11.35 21.26
N ALA A 46 -9.15 11.89 20.20
CA ALA A 46 -10.37 11.37 19.56
C ALA A 46 -10.18 9.96 18.94
N GLU A 47 -8.96 9.42 18.98
CA GLU A 47 -8.58 8.14 18.38
C GLU A 47 -9.15 6.92 19.13
N ALA A 48 -9.17 6.94 20.47
CA ALA A 48 -9.57 5.77 21.26
C ALA A 48 -11.07 5.41 21.12
N PRO A 49 -12.02 6.37 21.12
CA PRO A 49 -13.44 6.06 20.91
C PRO A 49 -13.72 5.51 19.50
N ALA A 50 -13.00 6.01 18.48
CA ALA A 50 -13.16 5.57 17.10
C ALA A 50 -12.70 4.12 16.91
N GLN A 51 -11.54 3.76 17.45
CA GLN A 51 -11.02 2.38 17.38
C GLN A 51 -11.93 1.37 18.09
N HIS A 52 -12.48 1.74 19.26
CA HIS A 52 -13.38 0.86 20.00
C HIS A 52 -14.62 0.47 19.19
N TRP A 53 -15.26 1.47 18.56
CA TRP A 53 -16.41 1.23 17.68
C TRP A 53 -16.04 0.37 16.47
N VAL A 54 -14.88 0.60 15.84
CA VAL A 54 -14.40 -0.22 14.72
C VAL A 54 -14.21 -1.68 15.14
N VAL A 55 -13.56 -1.92 16.28
CA VAL A 55 -13.33 -3.27 16.83
C VAL A 55 -14.65 -3.97 17.14
N GLU A 56 -15.58 -3.28 17.81
CA GLU A 56 -16.91 -3.81 18.09
C GLU A 56 -17.64 -4.17 16.80
N ARG A 57 -17.61 -3.27 15.80
CA ARG A 57 -18.28 -3.49 14.52
C ARG A 57 -17.71 -4.70 13.78
N VAL A 58 -16.38 -4.83 13.69
CA VAL A 58 -15.74 -5.98 13.01
C VAL A 58 -15.99 -7.28 13.76
N SER A 59 -16.06 -7.25 15.09
CA SER A 59 -16.36 -8.44 15.93
C SER A 59 -17.75 -9.03 15.67
N GLN A 60 -18.68 -8.21 15.16
CA GLN A 60 -20.04 -8.63 14.82
C GLN A 60 -20.17 -9.15 13.37
N LEU A 61 -19.14 -9.01 12.54
CA LEU A 61 -19.16 -9.46 11.15
C LEU A 61 -18.82 -10.95 11.07
N SER A 62 -19.55 -11.67 10.22
CA SER A 62 -19.14 -13.01 9.78
C SER A 62 -17.81 -12.96 9.01
N ALA A 63 -17.10 -14.10 8.94
CA ALA A 63 -15.91 -14.25 8.11
C ALA A 63 -16.14 -13.76 6.68
N ARG A 64 -17.27 -14.13 6.07
CA ARG A 64 -17.67 -13.68 4.74
C ARG A 64 -17.83 -12.17 4.66
N GLU A 65 -18.55 -11.54 5.59
CA GLU A 65 -18.77 -10.09 5.59
C GLU A 65 -17.46 -9.31 5.74
N ARG A 66 -16.51 -9.82 6.55
CA ARG A 66 -15.16 -9.25 6.62
C ARG A 66 -14.45 -9.32 5.27
N VAL A 67 -14.48 -10.47 4.60
CA VAL A 67 -13.88 -10.61 3.26
C VAL A 67 -14.56 -9.68 2.24
N GLU A 68 -15.88 -9.57 2.25
CA GLU A 68 -16.60 -8.64 1.36
C GLU A 68 -16.22 -7.18 1.62
N LEU A 69 -16.01 -6.81 2.88
CA LEU A 69 -15.54 -5.49 3.29
C LEU A 69 -14.10 -5.22 2.81
N TYR A 70 -13.21 -6.21 2.92
CA TYR A 70 -11.84 -6.15 2.40
C TYR A 70 -11.81 -5.95 0.88
N ILE A 71 -12.46 -6.86 0.14
CA ILE A 71 -12.54 -6.91 -1.32
C ILE A 71 -13.14 -5.63 -1.90
N GLY A 72 -14.06 -5.01 -1.16
CA GLY A 72 -14.83 -3.86 -1.58
C GLY A 72 -15.92 -4.22 -2.59
N ARG A 73 -17.02 -3.47 -2.58
CA ARG A 73 -18.02 -3.58 -3.64
C ARG A 73 -17.48 -2.92 -4.91
N PRO A 74 -17.60 -3.56 -6.09
CA PRO A 74 -17.27 -2.91 -7.36
C PRO A 74 -18.00 -1.57 -7.46
N ARG A 75 -17.32 -0.52 -7.93
CA ARG A 75 -18.02 0.71 -8.33
C ARG A 75 -19.03 0.32 -9.41
N LEU A 76 -20.25 0.87 -9.37
CA LEU A 76 -21.35 0.49 -10.27
C LEU A 76 -20.99 0.54 -11.77
N ARG A 77 -20.02 1.40 -12.15
CA ARG A 77 -19.52 1.51 -13.53
C ARG A 77 -18.67 0.31 -13.98
N ASP A 78 -18.08 -0.44 -13.05
CA ASP A 78 -17.13 -1.53 -13.30
C ASP A 78 -17.71 -2.92 -13.03
N ALA A 79 -18.90 -2.99 -12.43
CA ALA A 79 -19.58 -4.24 -12.06
C ALA A 79 -19.83 -5.20 -13.24
N ARG A 80 -19.83 -4.71 -14.49
CA ARG A 80 -19.97 -5.54 -15.71
C ARG A 80 -18.66 -6.20 -16.17
N LYS A 81 -17.51 -5.71 -15.70
CA LYS A 81 -16.18 -6.17 -16.12
C LYS A 81 -15.46 -6.97 -15.04
N MET A 82 -15.88 -6.84 -13.78
CA MET A 82 -15.29 -7.56 -12.67
C MET A 82 -15.96 -8.92 -12.45
N PRO A 83 -15.22 -9.94 -11.98
CA PRO A 83 -15.83 -11.16 -11.47
C PRO A 83 -16.87 -10.81 -10.40
N ASN A 84 -17.95 -11.58 -10.34
CA ASN A 84 -18.94 -11.38 -9.29
C ASN A 84 -18.29 -11.56 -7.90
N LEU A 85 -18.91 -10.95 -6.88
CA LEU A 85 -18.38 -10.96 -5.51
C LEU A 85 -18.11 -12.38 -4.98
N ALA A 86 -18.93 -13.36 -5.37
CA ALA A 86 -18.75 -14.74 -4.94
C ALA A 86 -17.45 -15.35 -5.48
N THR A 87 -17.10 -15.08 -6.74
CA THR A 87 -15.81 -15.49 -7.32
C THR A 87 -14.66 -14.85 -6.56
N ARG A 88 -14.72 -13.53 -6.28
CA ARG A 88 -13.63 -12.84 -5.56
C ARG A 88 -13.45 -13.36 -4.13
N VAL A 89 -14.55 -13.64 -3.42
CA VAL A 89 -14.51 -14.26 -2.08
C VAL A 89 -13.88 -15.66 -2.15
N ARG A 90 -14.26 -16.48 -3.14
CA ARG A 90 -13.65 -17.80 -3.35
C ARG A 90 -12.15 -17.69 -3.62
N ASP A 91 -11.76 -16.78 -4.50
CA ASP A 91 -10.36 -16.58 -4.88
C ASP A 91 -9.52 -16.02 -3.71
N PHE A 92 -10.12 -15.21 -2.83
CA PHE A 92 -9.50 -14.81 -1.55
C PHE A 92 -9.16 -16.04 -0.70
N TYR A 93 -10.12 -16.94 -0.46
CA TYR A 93 -9.87 -18.16 0.32
C TYR A 93 -8.99 -19.21 -0.39
N ALA A 94 -8.75 -19.07 -1.70
CA ALA A 94 -7.82 -19.91 -2.43
C ALA A 94 -6.35 -19.56 -2.14
N ASP A 95 -6.06 -18.35 -1.62
CA ASP A 95 -4.71 -17.97 -1.20
C ASP A 95 -4.34 -18.64 0.14
N PRO A 96 -3.33 -19.52 0.16
CA PRO A 96 -2.92 -20.16 1.41
C PRO A 96 -2.45 -19.15 2.46
N ALA A 97 -1.98 -17.97 2.05
CA ALA A 97 -1.48 -16.94 2.95
C ALA A 97 -2.55 -16.26 3.80
N VAL A 98 -3.84 -16.46 3.51
CA VAL A 98 -4.95 -15.92 4.32
C VAL A 98 -5.67 -17.00 5.14
N ARG A 99 -5.18 -18.24 5.19
CA ARG A 99 -5.85 -19.33 5.94
C ARG A 99 -6.05 -19.02 7.42
N GLY A 100 -5.13 -18.27 8.03
CA GLY A 100 -5.21 -17.87 9.43
C GLY A 100 -6.14 -16.68 9.71
N PHE A 101 -6.66 -16.01 8.67
CA PHE A 101 -7.47 -14.80 8.79
C PHE A 101 -8.75 -15.01 9.63
N ASP A 102 -9.45 -16.13 9.41
CA ASP A 102 -10.72 -16.38 10.09
C ASP A 102 -10.58 -16.54 11.60
N ALA A 103 -9.45 -17.07 12.05
CA ALA A 103 -9.14 -17.26 13.47
C ALA A 103 -8.79 -15.95 14.19
N MET A 104 -8.51 -14.86 13.44
CA MET A 104 -8.15 -13.58 14.03
C MET A 104 -9.36 -12.86 14.61
N ARG A 105 -9.23 -12.46 15.86
CA ARG A 105 -10.21 -11.68 16.61
C ARG A 105 -9.92 -10.19 16.49
N ALA A 106 -10.94 -9.36 16.31
CA ALA A 106 -10.77 -7.91 16.15
C ALA A 106 -10.14 -7.27 17.41
N GLU A 107 -10.45 -7.80 18.59
CA GLU A 107 -9.95 -7.34 19.88
C GLU A 107 -8.44 -7.53 20.03
N TRP A 108 -7.83 -8.42 19.23
CA TRP A 108 -6.38 -8.60 19.23
C TRP A 108 -5.62 -7.44 18.60
N PHE A 109 -6.32 -6.53 17.90
CA PHE A 109 -5.78 -5.36 17.21
C PHE A 109 -6.06 -4.05 17.97
N ALA A 110 -6.77 -4.11 19.10
CA ALA A 110 -7.08 -2.94 19.90
C ALA A 110 -5.87 -2.49 20.75
N GLY A 111 -5.70 -1.17 20.90
CA GLY A 111 -4.79 -0.59 21.89
C GLY A 111 -3.31 -0.53 21.52
N PHE A 112 -2.96 -0.66 20.23
CA PHE A 112 -1.58 -0.46 19.76
C PHE A 112 -1.29 1.02 19.51
N GLN A 113 -0.26 1.54 20.14
CA GLN A 113 0.20 2.91 19.90
C GLN A 113 0.78 3.04 18.48
N GLY A 114 0.29 4.00 17.71
CA GLY A 114 0.79 4.28 16.35
C GLY A 114 0.20 3.38 15.26
N VAL A 115 -0.79 2.54 15.58
CA VAL A 115 -1.61 1.85 14.58
C VAL A 115 -3.02 2.40 14.70
N VAL A 116 -3.40 3.27 13.76
CA VAL A 116 -4.72 3.89 13.74
C VAL A 116 -5.51 3.33 12.57
N PHE A 117 -6.61 2.65 12.90
CA PHE A 117 -7.69 2.35 11.96
C PHE A 117 -8.92 3.15 12.38
N THR A 118 -9.53 3.82 11.42
CA THR A 118 -10.72 4.65 11.56
C THR A 118 -11.96 3.99 10.96
N THR A 119 -11.77 2.96 10.13
CA THR A 119 -12.86 2.21 9.50
C THR A 119 -12.75 0.70 9.72
N PRO A 120 -13.89 -0.03 9.71
CA PRO A 120 -13.90 -1.49 9.69
C PRO A 120 -13.04 -2.10 8.57
N ARG A 121 -12.95 -1.43 7.42
CA ARG A 121 -12.18 -1.92 6.26
C ARG A 121 -10.68 -1.93 6.56
N GLU A 122 -10.16 -0.86 7.15
CA GLU A 122 -8.74 -0.76 7.52
C GLU A 122 -8.34 -1.82 8.55
N LEU A 123 -9.19 -2.09 9.55
CA LEU A 123 -8.94 -3.16 10.51
C LEU A 123 -8.90 -4.54 9.83
N VAL A 124 -9.84 -4.83 8.93
CA VAL A 124 -9.83 -6.10 8.19
C VAL A 124 -8.60 -6.21 7.29
N GLN A 125 -8.15 -5.13 6.66
CA GLN A 125 -6.91 -5.16 5.87
C GLN A 125 -5.69 -5.44 6.72
N LEU A 126 -5.58 -4.81 7.89
CA LEU A 126 -4.53 -5.12 8.84
C LEU A 126 -4.57 -6.60 9.27
N GLN A 127 -5.76 -7.18 9.48
CA GLN A 127 -5.92 -8.61 9.74
C GLN A 127 -5.38 -9.47 8.58
N VAL A 128 -5.71 -9.12 7.33
CA VAL A 128 -5.22 -9.83 6.14
C VAL A 128 -3.70 -9.72 6.00
N MET A 129 -3.14 -8.52 6.16
CA MET A 129 -1.70 -8.28 6.11
C MET A 129 -0.96 -9.10 7.17
N VAL A 130 -1.44 -9.09 8.43
CA VAL A 130 -0.87 -9.89 9.51
C VAL A 130 -0.97 -11.39 9.20
N ALA A 131 -2.10 -11.86 8.66
CA ALA A 131 -2.27 -13.27 8.29
C ALA A 131 -1.22 -13.72 7.26
N ARG A 132 -0.98 -12.89 6.23
CA ARG A 132 0.03 -13.19 5.20
C ARG A 132 1.44 -13.19 5.75
N ASN A 133 1.79 -12.20 6.56
CA ASN A 133 3.13 -12.13 7.13
C ASN A 133 3.42 -13.34 8.04
N LEU A 134 2.45 -13.72 8.89
CA LEU A 134 2.58 -14.92 9.72
C LEU A 134 2.70 -16.20 8.87
N PHE A 135 1.98 -16.29 7.75
CA PHE A 135 2.13 -17.39 6.80
C PHE A 135 3.55 -17.44 6.20
N PHE A 136 4.09 -16.32 5.71
CA PHE A 136 5.45 -16.30 5.14
C PHE A 136 6.55 -16.57 6.18
N GLN A 137 6.26 -16.37 7.46
CA GLN A 137 7.15 -16.69 8.57
C GLN A 137 7.00 -18.13 9.09
N ASP A 138 6.05 -18.91 8.56
CA ASP A 138 5.66 -20.22 9.10
C ASP A 138 5.27 -20.17 10.60
N ARG A 139 4.56 -19.11 11.00
CA ARG A 139 4.12 -18.89 12.39
C ARG A 139 2.63 -19.14 12.56
N PRO A 140 2.20 -19.70 13.71
CA PRO A 140 0.79 -19.90 14.00
C PRO A 140 0.07 -18.57 14.22
N VAL A 141 -1.25 -18.57 14.00
CA VAL A 141 -2.10 -17.43 14.32
C VAL A 141 -2.67 -17.57 15.74
N ASP A 142 -2.18 -16.73 16.64
CA ASP A 142 -2.70 -16.55 17.99
C ASP A 142 -2.54 -15.08 18.43
N ALA A 143 -3.08 -14.72 19.60
CA ALA A 143 -3.03 -13.34 20.08
C ALA A 143 -1.59 -12.81 20.28
N GLY A 144 -0.66 -13.68 20.68
CA GLY A 144 0.74 -13.33 20.92
C GLY A 144 1.49 -13.08 19.62
N THR A 145 1.34 -13.96 18.63
CA THR A 145 1.97 -13.81 17.31
C THR A 145 1.41 -12.64 16.53
N VAL A 146 0.09 -12.40 16.60
CA VAL A 146 -0.55 -11.22 16.00
C VAL A 146 -0.02 -9.93 16.62
N ARG A 147 0.05 -9.84 17.95
CA ARG A 147 0.63 -8.67 18.65
C ARG A 147 2.07 -8.41 18.24
N ALA A 148 2.90 -9.45 18.23
CA ALA A 148 4.30 -9.34 17.82
C ALA A 148 4.44 -8.86 16.36
N GLU A 149 3.55 -9.33 15.47
CA GLU A 149 3.58 -8.93 14.07
C GLU A 149 3.14 -7.49 13.84
N ILE A 150 2.13 -7.01 14.57
CA ILE A 150 1.69 -5.60 14.52
C ILE A 150 2.83 -4.67 14.97
N GLU A 151 3.51 -5.00 16.07
CA GLU A 151 4.67 -4.23 16.53
C GLU A 151 5.84 -4.27 15.53
N ARG A 152 6.05 -5.41 14.87
CA ARG A 152 7.05 -5.55 13.83
C ARG A 152 6.72 -4.66 12.62
N ILE A 153 5.47 -4.68 12.14
CA ILE A 153 5.00 -3.79 11.06
C ILE A 153 5.26 -2.34 11.45
N ARG A 154 4.86 -1.91 12.66
CA ARG A 154 5.08 -0.55 13.14
C ARG A 154 6.56 -0.15 13.13
N ARG A 155 7.43 -1.01 13.64
CA ARG A 155 8.89 -0.77 13.66
C ARG A 155 9.45 -0.62 12.26
N VAL A 156 9.10 -1.53 11.35
CA VAL A 156 9.60 -1.51 9.96
C VAL A 156 9.07 -0.29 9.20
N ARG A 157 7.82 0.11 9.43
CA ARG A 157 7.26 1.37 8.88
C ARG A 157 8.07 2.58 9.34
N ALA A 158 8.42 2.66 10.63
CA ALA A 158 9.21 3.75 11.18
C ALA A 158 10.64 3.76 10.63
N GLU A 159 11.28 2.59 10.53
CA GLU A 159 12.63 2.44 9.97
C GLU A 159 12.69 2.91 8.50
N LEU A 160 11.67 2.58 7.70
CA LEU A 160 11.64 2.89 6.28
C LEU A 160 10.95 4.21 5.95
N ALA A 161 10.48 4.98 6.95
CA ALA A 161 9.71 6.21 6.73
C ALA A 161 10.47 7.24 5.88
N GLY A 162 11.80 7.33 6.06
CA GLY A 162 12.69 8.21 5.32
C GLY A 162 13.21 7.65 4.00
N LEU A 163 12.79 6.45 3.58
CA LEU A 163 13.26 5.87 2.32
C LEU A 163 12.72 6.66 1.13
N GLU A 164 13.61 7.37 0.44
CA GLU A 164 13.30 8.09 -0.79
C GLU A 164 12.88 7.12 -1.90
N LEU A 165 11.76 7.42 -2.57
CA LEU A 165 11.28 6.64 -3.72
C LEU A 165 12.01 7.05 -5.00
N PHE A 166 12.38 8.32 -5.14
CA PHE A 166 13.01 8.86 -6.36
C PHE A 166 14.26 9.69 -6.09
N ALA A 167 14.27 10.53 -5.05
CA ALA A 167 15.39 11.41 -4.76
C ALA A 167 16.69 10.63 -4.52
N GLU A 168 17.79 11.11 -5.11
CA GLU A 168 19.13 10.51 -5.02
C GLU A 168 19.26 9.09 -5.60
N ARG A 169 18.22 8.60 -6.30
CA ARG A 169 18.20 7.26 -6.89
C ARG A 169 18.38 7.30 -8.41
N ASN A 170 18.88 6.20 -8.95
CA ASN A 170 18.79 5.92 -10.36
C ASN A 170 17.37 5.45 -10.69
N VAL A 171 16.60 6.25 -11.40
CA VAL A 171 15.21 5.93 -11.74
C VAL A 171 15.10 5.45 -13.17
N VAL A 172 14.66 4.20 -13.32
CA VAL A 172 14.31 3.58 -14.60
C VAL A 172 12.80 3.60 -14.72
N PHE A 173 12.28 4.57 -15.46
CA PHE A 173 10.85 4.68 -15.77
C PHE A 173 10.55 3.91 -17.05
N ALA A 174 9.88 2.76 -16.90
CA ALA A 174 9.36 1.96 -18.01
C ALA A 174 7.86 2.20 -18.21
N ALA A 175 7.40 2.27 -19.46
CA ALA A 175 5.98 2.38 -19.77
C ALA A 175 5.56 1.43 -20.91
N SER A 176 4.33 0.91 -20.83
CA SER A 176 3.70 0.27 -21.99
C SER A 176 3.47 1.29 -23.11
N TYR A 177 3.55 0.85 -24.36
CA TYR A 177 3.06 1.64 -25.48
C TYR A 177 1.57 1.35 -25.70
N ASP A 178 0.74 2.37 -25.47
CA ASP A 178 -0.69 2.35 -25.80
C ASP A 178 -1.13 3.77 -26.15
N THR A 179 -2.02 3.91 -27.13
CA THR A 179 -2.50 5.21 -27.61
C THR A 179 -4.01 5.30 -27.48
N GLN A 180 -4.49 6.44 -26.99
CA GLN A 180 -5.91 6.69 -26.85
C GLN A 180 -6.55 6.79 -28.24
N ARG A 181 -7.51 5.89 -28.51
CA ARG A 181 -8.28 5.86 -29.77
C ARG A 181 -8.79 7.26 -30.15
N GLY A 182 -8.49 7.68 -31.37
CA GLY A 182 -8.94 8.96 -31.95
C GLY A 182 -8.02 10.16 -31.69
N SER A 183 -7.15 10.13 -30.67
CA SER A 183 -6.21 11.25 -30.41
C SER A 183 -4.75 10.91 -30.70
N GLY A 184 -4.40 9.62 -30.78
CA GLY A 184 -3.02 9.16 -30.93
C GLY A 184 -2.13 9.46 -29.71
N ARG A 185 -2.68 10.06 -28.66
CA ARG A 185 -1.92 10.42 -27.45
C ARG A 185 -1.62 9.17 -26.63
N GLU A 186 -0.41 9.10 -26.11
CA GLU A 186 0.02 8.02 -25.23
C GLU A 186 -0.84 7.97 -23.94
N VAL A 187 -1.22 6.76 -23.56
CA VAL A 187 -2.01 6.50 -22.34
C VAL A 187 -1.10 6.49 -21.12
N PHE A 188 0.06 5.84 -21.23
CA PHE A 188 1.05 5.65 -20.16
C PHE A 188 2.31 6.48 -20.40
N GLY A 189 3.11 6.72 -19.36
CA GLY A 189 4.37 7.47 -19.49
C GLY A 189 4.18 8.95 -19.81
N ARG A 190 2.97 9.49 -19.57
CA ARG A 190 2.60 10.87 -19.92
C ARG A 190 3.56 11.88 -19.28
N GLY A 191 3.85 12.95 -20.01
CA GLY A 191 4.83 13.98 -19.65
C GLY A 191 4.69 14.60 -18.26
N VAL A 192 3.47 14.67 -17.69
CA VAL A 192 3.29 15.21 -16.33
C VAL A 192 3.84 14.26 -15.26
N SER A 193 3.53 12.97 -15.32
CA SER A 193 4.04 11.96 -14.38
C SER A 193 5.54 11.77 -14.59
N ARG A 194 5.94 11.58 -15.85
CA ARG A 194 7.34 11.43 -16.25
C ARG A 194 8.20 12.61 -15.79
N GLY A 195 7.80 13.83 -16.14
CA GLY A 195 8.56 15.03 -15.79
C GLY A 195 8.60 15.31 -14.29
N ARG A 196 7.61 14.85 -13.51
CA ARG A 196 7.64 14.95 -12.03
C ARG A 196 8.61 13.94 -11.41
N VAL A 197 8.71 12.74 -11.96
CA VAL A 197 9.69 11.73 -11.52
C VAL A 197 11.11 12.18 -11.91
N GLU A 198 11.29 12.63 -13.16
CA GLU A 198 12.58 13.11 -13.68
C GLU A 198 13.14 14.27 -12.86
N ARG A 199 12.31 15.21 -12.41
CA ARG A 199 12.74 16.33 -11.55
C ARG A 199 13.18 15.93 -10.15
N GLN A 200 12.75 14.76 -9.67
CA GLN A 200 13.10 14.27 -8.35
C GLN A 200 14.27 13.29 -8.39
N ALA A 201 14.41 12.53 -9.47
CA ALA A 201 15.42 11.51 -9.62
C ALA A 201 16.86 12.06 -9.54
N GLY A 202 17.78 11.29 -8.96
CA GLY A 202 19.21 11.58 -9.06
C GLY A 202 19.73 11.37 -10.48
N THR A 203 19.36 10.24 -11.09
CA THR A 203 19.51 9.99 -12.53
C THR A 203 18.21 9.43 -13.08
N PHE A 204 17.90 9.75 -14.34
CA PHE A 204 16.61 9.38 -14.95
C PHE A 204 16.80 8.74 -16.32
N GLN A 205 16.14 7.60 -16.52
CA GLN A 205 16.04 6.94 -17.82
C GLN A 205 14.60 6.56 -18.12
N PHE A 206 14.13 6.87 -19.32
CA PHE A 206 12.80 6.49 -19.79
C PHE A 206 12.89 5.40 -20.87
N LEU A 207 12.11 4.33 -20.70
CA LEU A 207 12.04 3.18 -21.61
C LEU A 207 10.58 2.93 -22.04
N GLN A 208 10.31 2.97 -23.35
CA GLN A 208 9.01 2.63 -23.92
C GLN A 208 9.18 1.75 -25.17
N PRO A 209 9.54 0.48 -24.97
CA PRO A 209 10.04 -0.39 -26.04
C PRO A 209 8.97 -1.03 -26.93
N ASP A 210 7.69 -0.76 -26.68
CA ASP A 210 6.59 -1.25 -27.53
C ASP A 210 6.21 -0.23 -28.63
N ALA A 211 6.95 0.88 -28.73
CA ALA A 211 6.82 1.84 -29.81
C ALA A 211 7.25 1.24 -31.16
N PRO A 212 6.67 1.67 -32.29
CA PRO A 212 7.04 1.16 -33.61
C PRO A 212 8.55 1.21 -33.87
N GLY A 213 9.14 0.07 -34.26
CA GLY A 213 10.57 -0.05 -34.58
C GLY A 213 11.49 -0.46 -33.43
N ALA A 214 10.98 -0.61 -32.21
CA ALA A 214 11.77 -1.08 -31.08
C ALA A 214 11.91 -2.61 -31.08
N GLU A 215 13.16 -3.09 -31.01
CA GLU A 215 13.46 -4.52 -30.89
C GLU A 215 13.49 -4.95 -29.42
N ARG A 216 12.81 -6.06 -29.09
CA ARG A 216 12.80 -6.62 -27.73
C ARG A 216 14.20 -6.81 -27.15
N ARG A 217 15.14 -7.33 -27.96
CA ARG A 217 16.51 -7.58 -27.51
C ARG A 217 17.19 -6.29 -27.05
N THR A 218 17.06 -5.22 -27.83
CA THR A 218 17.61 -3.90 -27.51
C THR A 218 16.98 -3.32 -26.25
N ALA A 219 15.66 -3.41 -26.12
CA ALA A 219 14.93 -2.95 -24.94
C ALA A 219 15.33 -3.67 -23.65
N MET A 220 15.48 -5.00 -23.73
CA MET A 220 15.91 -5.82 -22.59
C MET A 220 17.36 -5.54 -22.22
N ALA A 221 18.25 -5.34 -23.21
CA ALA A 221 19.64 -4.97 -22.96
C ALA A 221 19.75 -3.58 -22.32
N GLN A 222 18.93 -2.62 -22.75
CA GLN A 222 18.83 -1.31 -22.11
C GLN A 222 18.37 -1.45 -20.66
N LEU A 223 17.26 -2.16 -20.42
CA LEU A 223 16.74 -2.39 -19.08
C LEU A 223 17.78 -3.06 -18.17
N GLN A 224 18.47 -4.08 -18.67
CA GLN A 224 19.54 -4.76 -17.93
C GLN A 224 20.68 -3.81 -17.57
N SER A 225 21.16 -3.02 -18.52
CA SER A 225 22.20 -2.02 -18.27
C SER A 225 21.78 -1.02 -17.19
N SER A 226 20.54 -0.53 -17.27
CA SER A 226 19.99 0.44 -16.31
C SER A 226 19.88 -0.13 -14.89
N LEU A 227 19.42 -1.38 -14.77
CA LEU A 227 19.22 -2.02 -13.47
C LEU A 227 20.53 -2.52 -12.85
N SER A 228 21.56 -2.79 -13.66
CA SER A 228 22.87 -3.27 -13.19
C SER A 228 23.77 -2.16 -12.61
N ALA A 229 23.33 -0.91 -12.64
CA ALA A 229 24.09 0.20 -12.05
C ALA A 229 24.36 -0.03 -10.55
N ALA A 230 25.53 0.43 -10.08
CA ALA A 230 25.95 0.29 -8.68
C ALA A 230 25.24 1.24 -7.69
N ALA A 231 24.28 2.04 -8.17
CA ALA A 231 23.53 3.00 -7.36
C ALA A 231 22.16 2.42 -6.93
N PRO A 232 21.62 2.86 -5.76
CA PRO A 232 20.25 2.58 -5.38
C PRO A 232 19.30 2.92 -6.53
N THR A 233 18.53 1.92 -6.95
CA THR A 233 17.72 2.02 -8.18
C THR A 233 16.23 1.94 -7.84
N THR A 234 15.42 2.73 -8.53
CA THR A 234 13.96 2.61 -8.56
C THR A 234 13.53 2.23 -9.96
N PHE A 235 12.98 1.03 -10.13
CA PHE A 235 12.30 0.61 -11.34
C PHE A 235 10.82 0.98 -11.22
N PHE A 236 10.36 1.95 -12.00
CA PHE A 236 8.97 2.37 -12.02
C PHE A 236 8.33 1.98 -13.35
N PHE A 237 7.38 1.03 -13.31
CA PHE A 237 6.58 0.64 -14.46
C PHE A 237 5.17 1.26 -14.43
N GLU A 238 4.74 1.79 -15.57
CA GLU A 238 3.38 2.27 -15.81
C GLU A 238 2.79 1.59 -17.06
N GLY A 239 1.71 0.82 -16.92
CA GLY A 239 1.13 0.16 -18.08
C GLY A 239 0.19 -1.00 -17.79
N HIS A 240 -0.03 -1.81 -18.82
CA HIS A 240 -0.81 -3.04 -18.69
C HIS A 240 0.01 -4.12 -17.97
N GLY A 241 -0.66 -4.86 -17.10
CA GLY A 241 -0.06 -5.92 -16.31
C GLY A 241 -0.98 -7.12 -16.15
N ARG A 242 -0.36 -8.25 -15.83
CA ARG A 242 -0.99 -9.49 -15.36
C ARG A 242 -0.14 -10.06 -14.24
N GLU A 243 -0.69 -11.00 -13.48
CA GLU A 243 0.05 -11.65 -12.39
C GLU A 243 1.44 -12.20 -12.80
N THR A 244 1.64 -12.57 -14.07
CA THR A 244 2.90 -13.20 -14.51
C THR A 244 3.80 -12.30 -15.33
N ALA A 245 3.31 -11.14 -15.79
CA ALA A 245 4.07 -10.27 -16.68
C ALA A 245 3.54 -8.85 -16.79
N LEU A 246 4.44 -7.93 -17.11
CA LEU A 246 4.17 -6.56 -17.52
C LEU A 246 4.24 -6.45 -19.05
N GLN A 247 3.40 -5.60 -19.64
CA GLN A 247 3.50 -5.28 -21.07
C GLN A 247 4.66 -4.31 -21.30
N PHE A 248 5.85 -4.88 -21.47
CA PHE A 248 7.10 -4.21 -21.78
C PHE A 248 7.88 -5.06 -22.79
N ALA A 249 8.20 -4.47 -23.94
CA ALA A 249 8.95 -5.12 -25.02
C ALA A 249 8.27 -6.42 -25.49
N GLY A 250 6.94 -6.40 -25.59
CA GLY A 250 6.05 -7.54 -25.79
C GLY A 250 5.59 -8.19 -24.49
N LYS A 251 6.52 -8.54 -23.59
CA LYS A 251 6.23 -9.20 -22.31
C LYS A 251 7.46 -9.24 -21.39
N LEU A 252 7.48 -8.51 -20.28
CA LEU A 252 8.49 -8.68 -19.23
C LEU A 252 7.90 -9.60 -18.16
N THR A 253 8.39 -10.83 -18.07
CA THR A 253 7.90 -11.81 -17.08
C THR A 253 8.44 -11.51 -15.68
N SER A 254 7.75 -11.99 -14.65
CA SER A 254 8.23 -11.91 -13.26
C SER A 254 9.58 -12.61 -13.08
N ALA A 255 9.81 -13.73 -13.77
CA ALA A 255 11.08 -14.46 -13.73
C ALA A 255 12.25 -13.72 -14.40
N GLU A 256 11.99 -13.00 -15.51
CA GLU A 256 12.97 -12.14 -16.17
C GLU A 256 13.27 -10.92 -15.31
N LEU A 257 12.25 -10.24 -14.76
CA LEU A 257 12.47 -9.11 -13.86
C LEU A 257 13.24 -9.54 -12.61
N ALA A 258 12.90 -10.68 -12.01
CA ALA A 258 13.64 -11.25 -10.89
C ALA A 258 15.12 -11.50 -11.23
N GLU A 259 15.43 -11.96 -12.44
CA GLU A 259 16.81 -12.18 -12.88
C GLU A 259 17.59 -10.87 -13.05
N LEU A 260 16.96 -9.85 -13.62
CA LEU A 260 17.54 -8.50 -13.70
C LEU A 260 17.73 -7.90 -12.31
N LEU A 261 16.74 -8.12 -11.44
CA LEU A 261 16.79 -7.76 -10.04
C LEU A 261 17.76 -8.63 -9.24
N ALA A 262 18.33 -9.69 -9.81
CA ALA A 262 19.28 -10.55 -9.11
C ALA A 262 20.74 -10.09 -9.19
N ALA A 263 21.03 -9.12 -10.06
CA ALA A 263 22.40 -8.80 -10.46
C ALA A 263 23.20 -7.90 -9.48
N ASN A 264 22.60 -7.39 -8.40
CA ASN A 264 23.28 -6.49 -7.46
C ASN A 264 22.61 -6.51 -6.07
N ASP A 265 23.41 -6.44 -5.00
CA ASP A 265 22.97 -6.46 -3.60
C ASP A 265 22.42 -5.11 -3.09
N GLU A 266 22.49 -4.06 -3.92
CA GLU A 266 21.97 -2.73 -3.58
C GLU A 266 20.46 -2.69 -3.31
N GLN A 267 20.03 -1.78 -2.44
CA GLN A 267 18.61 -1.60 -2.13
C GLN A 267 17.83 -1.13 -3.37
N ARG A 268 16.91 -1.96 -3.85
CA ARG A 268 16.07 -1.69 -5.02
C ARG A 268 14.64 -1.40 -4.61
N ILE A 269 14.01 -0.47 -5.33
CA ILE A 269 12.57 -0.21 -5.25
C ILE A 269 11.95 -0.59 -6.58
N VAL A 270 10.86 -1.33 -6.55
CA VAL A 270 10.03 -1.65 -7.71
C VAL A 270 8.67 -1.02 -7.49
N ILE A 271 8.24 -0.14 -8.38
CA ILE A 271 6.90 0.43 -8.38
C ILE A 271 6.18 -0.10 -9.62
N SER A 272 5.09 -0.86 -9.45
CA SER A 272 4.34 -1.43 -10.57
C SER A 272 2.93 -0.86 -10.61
N ALA A 273 2.76 0.24 -11.35
CA ALA A 273 1.44 0.84 -11.61
C ALA A 273 0.77 0.12 -12.80
N SER A 274 0.20 -1.05 -12.52
CA SER A 274 -0.43 -1.92 -13.50
C SER A 274 -1.53 -2.78 -12.88
N CYS A 275 -2.48 -3.25 -13.69
CA CYS A 275 -3.44 -4.27 -13.25
C CYS A 275 -2.72 -5.53 -12.77
N GLN A 276 -3.22 -6.15 -11.69
CA GLN A 276 -2.65 -7.37 -11.11
C GLN A 276 -1.18 -7.21 -10.68
N GLY A 277 -0.74 -5.96 -10.43
CA GLY A 277 0.58 -5.62 -9.94
C GLY A 277 0.94 -6.36 -8.67
N HIS A 278 -0.03 -6.62 -7.78
CA HIS A 278 0.22 -7.40 -6.57
C HIS A 278 0.56 -8.87 -6.86
N GLY A 279 -0.17 -9.51 -7.78
CA GLY A 279 0.13 -10.87 -8.19
C GLY A 279 1.52 -10.95 -8.84
N PHE A 280 1.86 -9.95 -9.64
CA PHE A 280 3.18 -9.79 -10.23
C PHE A 280 4.28 -9.62 -9.17
N ALA A 281 4.08 -8.74 -8.19
CA ALA A 281 5.02 -8.48 -7.08
C ALA A 281 5.36 -9.77 -6.31
N ARG A 282 4.35 -10.54 -5.90
CA ARG A 282 4.55 -11.81 -5.19
C ARG A 282 5.38 -12.80 -6.03
N ARG A 283 5.06 -12.94 -7.32
CA ARG A 283 5.84 -13.83 -8.20
C ARG A 283 7.28 -13.36 -8.35
N VAL A 284 7.53 -12.06 -8.50
CA VAL A 284 8.91 -11.52 -8.55
C VAL A 284 9.67 -11.87 -7.28
N LEU A 285 9.06 -11.69 -6.10
CA LEU A 285 9.68 -12.02 -4.82
C LEU A 285 9.94 -13.51 -4.66
N ASP A 286 8.99 -14.37 -5.04
CA ASP A 286 9.15 -15.83 -5.00
C ASP A 286 10.25 -16.29 -5.96
N GLU A 287 10.30 -15.72 -7.16
CA GLU A 287 11.35 -15.98 -8.16
C GLU A 287 12.73 -15.55 -7.66
N LEU A 288 12.85 -14.36 -7.06
CA LEU A 288 14.08 -13.85 -6.47
C LEU A 288 14.58 -14.75 -5.34
N ARG A 289 13.71 -15.13 -4.39
CA ARG A 289 14.09 -16.03 -3.29
C ARG A 289 14.60 -17.37 -3.78
N ARG A 290 13.99 -17.90 -4.84
CA ARG A 290 14.38 -19.19 -5.42
C ARG A 290 15.70 -19.11 -6.17
N LYS A 291 15.92 -18.05 -6.95
CA LYS A 291 17.11 -17.89 -7.80
C LYS A 291 18.32 -17.32 -7.05
N ALA A 292 18.10 -16.40 -6.11
CA ALA A 292 19.12 -15.65 -5.39
C ALA A 292 18.74 -15.48 -3.90
N PRO A 293 18.68 -16.57 -3.10
CA PRO A 293 18.20 -16.53 -1.72
C PRO A 293 19.05 -15.66 -0.77
N ALA A 294 20.32 -15.46 -1.09
CA ALA A 294 21.24 -14.63 -0.30
C ALA A 294 21.08 -13.14 -0.56
N GLN A 295 20.44 -12.77 -1.67
CA GLN A 295 20.35 -11.39 -2.10
C GLN A 295 19.16 -10.68 -1.46
N ARG A 296 19.39 -9.45 -1.00
CA ARG A 296 18.34 -8.62 -0.40
C ARG A 296 17.16 -8.43 -1.35
N LEU A 297 15.95 -8.75 -0.89
CA LEU A 297 14.74 -8.52 -1.68
C LEU A 297 14.48 -7.01 -1.86
N PRO A 298 13.91 -6.60 -3.01
CA PRO A 298 13.53 -5.22 -3.23
C PRO A 298 12.35 -4.81 -2.34
N VAL A 299 12.21 -3.51 -2.12
CA VAL A 299 10.94 -2.92 -1.71
C VAL A 299 10.03 -2.89 -2.95
N ILE A 300 8.82 -3.45 -2.87
CA ILE A 300 7.86 -3.41 -3.99
C ILE A 300 6.61 -2.64 -3.58
N VAL A 301 6.26 -1.64 -4.38
CA VAL A 301 5.06 -0.81 -4.21
C VAL A 301 4.09 -1.09 -5.36
N VAL A 302 2.84 -1.37 -5.02
CA VAL A 302 1.77 -1.62 -6.00
C VAL A 302 0.51 -0.85 -5.59
N PRO A 303 -0.25 -0.26 -6.53
CA PRO A 303 -1.41 0.57 -6.22
C PRO A 303 -2.70 -0.23 -5.95
N GLU A 304 -2.56 -1.53 -5.69
CA GLU A 304 -3.65 -2.45 -5.47
C GLU A 304 -3.27 -3.53 -4.45
N GLU A 305 -4.29 -4.03 -3.78
CA GLU A 305 -4.20 -5.04 -2.74
C GLU A 305 -4.57 -6.42 -3.32
N TYR A 306 -4.15 -7.53 -2.70
CA TYR A 306 -4.33 -8.86 -3.28
C TYR A 306 -5.80 -9.14 -3.57
N GLY A 307 -6.09 -9.68 -4.77
CA GLY A 307 -7.45 -10.00 -5.18
C GLY A 307 -8.32 -8.75 -5.43
N GLN A 308 -7.71 -7.57 -5.42
CA GLN A 308 -8.29 -6.34 -5.93
C GLN A 308 -7.61 -6.01 -7.26
N ASP A 309 -8.41 -5.79 -8.29
CA ASP A 309 -7.88 -5.28 -9.55
C ASP A 309 -7.67 -3.76 -9.41
N PHE A 310 -6.50 -3.29 -9.83
CA PHE A 310 -6.23 -1.89 -10.02
C PHE A 310 -7.08 -1.37 -11.17
N VAL A 311 -8.09 -0.57 -10.84
CA VAL A 311 -8.88 0.14 -11.84
C VAL A 311 -8.40 1.58 -11.85
N THR A 312 -7.49 1.90 -12.78
CA THR A 312 -7.22 3.30 -13.11
C THR A 312 -8.49 3.90 -13.71
N ASP A 313 -9.01 4.96 -13.13
CA ASP A 313 -9.72 5.93 -13.95
C ASP A 313 -8.69 6.62 -14.86
N ALA A 314 -8.95 6.61 -16.16
CA ALA A 314 -8.03 7.05 -17.21
C ALA A 314 -7.55 8.52 -17.12
N PHE A 315 -7.90 9.24 -16.05
CA PHE A 315 -7.72 10.69 -15.89
C PHE A 315 -7.32 11.16 -14.48
N ASN A 316 -7.36 10.33 -13.44
CA ASN A 316 -7.03 10.73 -12.06
C ASN A 316 -6.15 9.67 -11.41
N ASP A 317 -4.87 9.66 -11.74
CA ASP A 317 -3.96 8.76 -11.04
C ASP A 317 -3.63 9.32 -9.65
N ASP A 318 -4.60 9.21 -8.73
CA ASP A 318 -4.46 9.62 -7.33
C ASP A 318 -3.32 8.86 -6.66
N PHE A 319 -3.06 7.62 -7.06
CA PHE A 319 -1.87 6.89 -6.63
C PHE A 319 -0.59 7.65 -7.01
N LYS A 320 -0.40 7.97 -8.30
CA LYS A 320 0.80 8.72 -8.73
C LYS A 320 0.84 10.13 -8.18
N ARG A 321 -0.28 10.85 -8.22
CA ARG A 321 -0.34 12.28 -7.88
C ARG A 321 -0.27 12.52 -6.37
N VAL A 322 -1.08 11.79 -5.61
CA VAL A 322 -1.28 11.96 -4.17
C VAL A 322 -0.35 11.02 -3.42
N GLU A 323 -0.48 9.71 -3.61
CA GLU A 323 0.19 8.72 -2.75
C GLU A 323 1.71 8.68 -2.96
N LEU A 324 2.16 8.57 -4.21
CA LEU A 324 3.58 8.67 -4.55
C LEU A 324 4.12 10.10 -4.34
N GLY A 325 3.30 11.09 -4.02
CA GLY A 325 3.75 12.45 -3.72
C GLY A 325 4.26 13.24 -4.92
N LEU A 326 3.99 12.78 -6.16
CA LEU A 326 4.47 13.48 -7.35
C LEU A 326 3.91 14.90 -7.47
N ALA A 327 2.73 15.18 -6.87
CA ALA A 327 2.16 16.53 -6.79
C ALA A 327 3.04 17.50 -6.00
N THR A 328 3.50 17.04 -4.84
CA THR A 328 4.19 17.81 -3.79
C THR A 328 5.70 17.83 -3.93
N GLY A 329 6.28 16.82 -4.57
CA GLY A 329 7.74 16.60 -4.62
C GLY A 329 8.31 15.87 -3.40
N GLU A 330 7.46 15.55 -2.42
CA GLU A 330 7.79 14.72 -1.27
C GLU A 330 7.41 13.25 -1.53
N SER A 331 8.37 12.45 -1.96
CA SER A 331 8.17 11.06 -2.39
C SER A 331 9.00 10.10 -1.54
N THR A 332 8.68 9.98 -0.25
CA THR A 332 9.23 8.94 0.64
C THR A 332 8.22 7.84 0.91
N LEU A 333 8.70 6.68 1.37
CA LEU A 333 7.81 5.59 1.76
C LEU A 333 6.91 5.97 2.95
N GLY A 334 7.41 6.78 3.90
CA GLY A 334 6.60 7.30 5.00
C GLY A 334 5.44 8.17 4.51
N LYS A 335 5.70 9.08 3.57
CA LYS A 335 4.65 9.90 2.94
C LYS A 335 3.67 9.08 2.12
N LEU A 336 4.13 8.02 1.47
CA LEU A 336 3.26 7.05 0.83
C LEU A 336 2.32 6.40 1.85
N MET A 337 2.82 5.91 2.98
CA MET A 337 1.98 5.31 4.03
C MET A 337 0.99 6.29 4.66
N GLU A 338 1.36 7.57 4.81
CA GLU A 338 0.47 8.62 5.31
C GLU A 338 -0.70 8.92 4.35
N ARG A 339 -0.43 8.86 3.03
CA ARG A 339 -1.36 9.29 1.98
C ARG A 339 -2.10 8.13 1.33
N ALA A 340 -1.58 6.92 1.49
CA ALA A 340 -2.09 5.75 0.80
C ALA A 340 -3.56 5.59 1.09
N ASN A 341 -4.32 5.47 0.00
CA ASN A 341 -5.63 4.90 0.15
C ASN A 341 -5.45 3.40 0.42
N ILE A 342 -6.41 2.85 1.15
CA ILE A 342 -6.62 1.45 1.52
C ILE A 342 -6.19 0.40 0.46
N ALA A 343 -6.07 0.71 -0.84
CA ALA A 343 -5.66 -0.26 -1.85
C ALA A 343 -4.14 -0.44 -2.04
N THR A 344 -3.28 0.51 -1.67
CA THR A 344 -1.84 0.39 -1.99
C THR A 344 -1.14 -0.62 -1.10
N SER A 345 -0.41 -1.57 -1.69
CA SER A 345 0.41 -2.52 -0.94
C SER A 345 1.90 -2.22 -1.04
N VAL A 346 2.61 -2.40 0.07
CA VAL A 346 4.07 -2.28 0.15
C VAL A 346 4.68 -3.56 0.70
N TYR A 347 5.56 -4.15 -0.09
CA TYR A 347 6.36 -5.32 0.26
C TYR A 347 7.79 -4.92 0.60
N VAL A 348 8.34 -5.51 1.65
CA VAL A 348 9.72 -5.28 2.11
C VAL A 348 10.35 -6.60 2.54
N PRO A 349 11.69 -6.73 2.48
CA PRO A 349 12.38 -7.84 3.16
C PRO A 349 12.25 -7.71 4.68
N ASP A 350 12.00 -8.82 5.36
CA ASP A 350 12.17 -8.93 6.81
C ASP A 350 13.62 -9.17 7.22
N GLU A 351 13.84 -9.35 8.52
CA GLU A 351 15.16 -9.60 9.11
C GLU A 351 15.80 -10.92 8.63
N GLN A 352 15.01 -11.85 8.07
CA GLN A 352 15.47 -13.10 7.44
C GLN A 352 15.37 -13.05 5.91
N ASN A 353 15.23 -11.86 5.31
CA ASN A 353 15.08 -11.64 3.88
C ASN A 353 13.87 -12.38 3.26
N ARG A 354 12.78 -12.50 4.02
CA ARG A 354 11.48 -13.01 3.53
C ARG A 354 10.54 -11.84 3.23
N PRO A 355 9.57 -12.02 2.32
CA PRO A 355 8.59 -11.00 2.00
C PRO A 355 7.72 -10.67 3.22
N MET A 356 7.58 -9.38 3.51
CA MET A 356 6.67 -8.83 4.50
C MET A 356 5.84 -7.74 3.82
N GLN A 357 4.52 -7.78 4.00
CA GLN A 357 3.65 -6.67 3.64
C GLN A 357 3.57 -5.69 4.83
N ILE A 358 3.77 -4.40 4.56
CA ILE A 358 3.71 -3.32 5.57
C ILE A 358 2.71 -2.23 5.23
N LEU A 359 2.04 -2.29 4.08
CA LEU A 359 0.94 -1.39 3.75
C LEU A 359 -0.13 -2.19 3.02
#